data_AF-A0A257J4W2-F1
#
_entry.id   AF-A0A257J4W2-F1
#
_cell.length_a   1.000
_cell.length_b   1.000
_cell.length_c   1.000
_cell.angle_alpha   90.00
_cell.angle_beta   90.00
_cell.angle_gamma   90.00
#
_symmetry.space_group_name_H-M   'P 1'
#
loop_
_entity.id
_entity.type
_entity.pdbx_description
1 polymer ?
#
loop_
_entity_poly.entity_id
_entity_poly.type
_entity_poly.pdbx_seq_one_letter_code
_entity_poly.pdbx_strand_id
1 'polypeptide(L)'
;MPSPPSSSPPPGWRVFNDQLVPDQTVGGYLARGQSVSGACDQRDCRRRFWIDFDNLIRRGYAPFPVKELKALLLCRKPGGCAMGFKDSREGSGLTLKALSRFPQVRIRLRCTGCKWEKTITPDRAAAQLKAAGTGSGDTFHIDLLEKLSKPCAKCRQTAWACEVIWPQARPSWQGKTRSGPPLPDEKPGRDRRGSG
;
A
#
# COMPACT_ATOMS: atom_id res chain seq x y z
N MET A 1 -16.27 26.41 6.28
CA MET A 1 -16.37 25.08 5.63
C MET A 1 -14.98 24.48 5.58
N PRO A 2 -14.72 23.29 6.17
CA PRO A 2 -13.43 22.64 6.03
C PRO A 2 -13.21 22.25 4.57
N SER A 3 -12.08 22.64 4.00
CA SER A 3 -11.66 22.24 2.66
C SER A 3 -11.73 20.72 2.53
N PRO A 4 -12.20 20.17 1.40
CA PRO A 4 -12.19 18.72 1.20
C PRO A 4 -10.75 18.22 1.42
N PRO A 5 -10.55 17.11 2.15
CA PRO A 5 -9.22 16.57 2.33
C PRO A 5 -8.63 16.32 0.94
N SER A 6 -7.39 16.80 0.74
CA SER A 6 -6.63 16.59 -0.48
C SER A 6 -6.78 15.13 -0.92
N SER A 7 -7.13 14.91 -2.19
CA SER A 7 -7.21 13.57 -2.79
C SER A 7 -5.87 12.83 -2.75
N SER A 8 -4.78 13.54 -2.46
CA SER A 8 -3.45 12.98 -2.37
C SER A 8 -3.28 12.08 -1.14
N PRO A 9 -2.53 10.97 -1.28
CA PRO A 9 -2.17 10.13 -0.15
C PRO A 9 -1.32 10.89 0.87
N PRO A 10 -1.24 10.44 2.13
CA PRO A 10 -0.37 11.05 3.14
C PRO A 10 1.11 11.00 2.72
N PRO A 11 1.96 11.91 3.21
CA PRO A 11 3.39 11.91 2.90
C PRO A 11 4.05 10.55 3.17
N GLY A 12 4.89 10.10 2.24
CA GLY A 12 5.55 8.80 2.30
C GLY A 12 4.64 7.61 1.97
N TRP A 13 3.43 7.86 1.46
CA TRP A 13 2.53 6.85 0.91
C TRP A 13 2.22 7.17 -0.54
N ARG A 14 1.97 6.12 -1.32
CA ARG A 14 1.57 6.24 -2.73
C ARG A 14 0.38 5.34 -3.01
N VAL A 15 -0.36 5.64 -4.07
CA VAL A 15 -1.47 4.78 -4.52
C VAL A 15 -0.97 3.90 -5.66
N PHE A 16 -1.13 2.59 -5.54
CA PHE A 16 -0.82 1.61 -6.57
C PHE A 16 -1.98 0.63 -6.69
N ASN A 17 -2.60 0.51 -7.87
CA ASN A 17 -3.80 -0.31 -8.09
C ASN A 17 -4.92 -0.05 -7.06
N ASP A 18 -5.26 1.23 -6.85
CA ASP A 18 -6.23 1.71 -5.85
C ASP A 18 -5.88 1.38 -4.39
N GLN A 19 -4.68 0.86 -4.12
CA GLN A 19 -4.21 0.55 -2.77
C GLN A 19 -3.22 1.59 -2.29
N LEU A 20 -3.39 2.02 -1.05
CA LEU A 20 -2.39 2.81 -0.36
C LEU A 20 -1.24 1.88 0.03
N VAL A 21 -0.06 2.12 -0.53
CA VAL A 21 1.16 1.36 -0.25
C VAL A 21 2.26 2.32 0.24
N PRO A 22 3.13 1.86 1.15
CA PRO A 22 4.26 2.66 1.59
C PRO A 22 5.20 2.94 0.41
N ASP A 23 5.67 4.19 0.31
CA ASP A 23 6.73 4.55 -0.60
C ASP A 23 8.07 3.96 -0.12
N GLN A 24 8.65 3.06 -0.91
CA GLN A 24 9.84 2.29 -0.55
C GLN A 24 11.15 3.04 -0.82
N THR A 25 11.07 4.31 -1.23
CA THR A 25 12.24 5.18 -1.41
C THR A 25 12.74 5.75 -0.09
N VAL A 26 13.98 6.26 -0.09
CA VAL A 26 14.57 6.99 1.03
C VAL A 26 13.69 8.17 1.46
N GLY A 27 13.17 8.94 0.50
CA GLY A 27 12.22 10.02 0.77
C GLY A 27 10.93 9.51 1.43
N GLY A 28 10.42 8.38 0.96
CA GLY A 28 9.26 7.72 1.54
C GLY A 28 9.45 7.30 3.00
N TYR A 29 10.60 6.70 3.33
CA TYR A 29 10.93 6.32 4.70
C TYR A 29 11.04 7.54 5.62
N LEU A 30 11.74 8.60 5.21
CA LEU A 30 11.85 9.83 6.01
C LEU A 30 10.46 10.44 6.25
N ALA A 31 9.63 10.56 5.20
CA ALA A 31 8.31 11.16 5.30
C ALA A 31 7.35 10.40 6.25
N ARG A 32 7.54 9.08 6.43
CA ARG A 32 6.81 8.29 7.43
C ARG A 32 7.43 8.30 8.82
N GLY A 33 8.60 8.93 9.00
CA GLY A 33 9.39 8.82 10.22
C GLY A 33 9.85 7.38 10.50
N GLN A 34 9.96 6.56 9.46
CA GLN A 34 10.35 5.16 9.60
C GLN A 34 11.88 5.06 9.59
N SER A 35 12.44 4.55 10.68
CA SER A 35 13.88 4.35 10.82
C SER A 35 14.29 2.95 10.42
N VAL A 36 15.55 2.80 10.00
CA VAL A 36 16.16 1.49 9.70
C VAL A 36 17.45 1.39 10.47
N SER A 37 17.59 0.31 11.23
CA SER A 37 18.78 0.01 12.02
C SER A 37 19.19 -1.44 11.86
N GLY A 38 20.37 -1.79 12.35
CA GLY A 38 20.82 -3.17 12.23
C GLY A 38 22.17 -3.43 12.85
N ALA A 39 22.58 -4.68 12.71
CA ALA A 39 23.91 -5.13 13.06
C ALA A 39 24.41 -6.15 12.03
N CYS A 40 25.72 -6.33 11.95
CA CYS A 40 26.29 -7.49 11.29
C CYS A 40 26.19 -8.70 12.23
N ASP A 41 25.74 -9.83 11.69
CA ASP A 41 25.53 -11.08 12.42
C ASP A 41 26.72 -12.05 12.27
N GLN A 42 27.82 -11.62 11.64
CA GLN A 42 29.04 -12.42 11.52
C GLN A 42 29.76 -12.54 12.87
N ARG A 43 30.35 -13.72 13.14
CA ARG A 43 31.02 -14.05 14.42
C ARG A 43 32.04 -12.99 14.84
N ASP A 44 32.82 -12.50 13.88
CA ASP A 44 33.92 -11.54 14.10
C ASP A 44 33.55 -10.10 13.67
N CYS A 45 32.26 -9.81 13.47
CA CYS A 45 31.81 -8.46 13.10
C CYS A 45 30.58 -8.07 13.93
N ARG A 46 30.76 -7.19 14.92
CA ARG A 46 29.68 -6.67 15.76
C ARG A 46 29.25 -5.25 15.41
N ARG A 47 29.50 -4.82 14.16
CA ARG A 47 29.18 -3.46 13.71
C ARG A 47 27.67 -3.23 13.81
N ARG A 48 27.27 -2.20 14.55
CA ARG A 48 25.90 -1.67 14.57
C ARG A 48 25.80 -0.48 13.64
N PHE A 49 24.62 -0.25 13.08
CA PHE A 49 24.39 0.88 12.19
C PHE A 49 22.94 1.35 12.27
N TRP A 50 22.74 2.59 11.84
CA TRP A 50 21.45 3.21 11.55
C TRP A 50 21.56 3.90 10.19
N ILE A 51 20.47 3.94 9.44
CA ILE A 51 20.42 4.67 8.18
C ILE A 51 20.01 6.12 8.48
N ASP A 52 20.89 7.06 8.19
CA ASP A 52 20.61 8.50 8.27
C ASP A 52 19.95 8.96 6.96
N PHE A 53 18.61 8.90 6.91
CA PHE A 53 17.85 9.27 5.73
C PHE A 53 17.94 10.77 5.41
N ASP A 54 18.03 11.66 6.41
CA ASP A 54 18.22 13.10 6.21
C ASP A 54 19.54 13.41 5.49
N ASN A 55 20.63 12.73 5.86
CA ASN A 55 21.92 12.87 5.18
C ASN A 55 21.86 12.35 3.74
N LEU A 56 21.21 11.21 3.51
CA LEU A 56 21.04 10.64 2.17
C LEU A 56 20.23 11.56 1.26
N ILE A 57 19.16 12.18 1.76
CA ILE A 57 18.35 13.14 0.99
C ILE A 57 19.17 14.37 0.63
N ARG A 58 19.94 14.93 1.58
CA ARG A 58 20.86 16.04 1.30
C ARG A 58 21.90 15.73 0.22
N ARG A 59 22.20 14.45 0.00
CA ARG A 59 23.10 13.96 -1.05
C ARG A 59 22.39 13.55 -2.35
N GLY A 60 21.09 13.81 -2.47
CA GLY A 60 20.31 13.53 -3.68
C GLY A 60 19.75 12.11 -3.78
N TYR A 61 19.84 11.29 -2.73
CA TYR A 61 19.34 9.90 -2.76
C TYR A 61 17.85 9.77 -2.42
N ALA A 62 17.08 10.86 -2.35
CA ALA A 62 15.65 10.83 -2.04
C ALA A 62 14.83 9.80 -2.86
N PRO A 63 14.97 9.69 -4.19
CA PRO A 63 14.19 8.72 -4.98
C PRO A 63 14.74 7.29 -4.91
N PHE A 64 15.87 7.07 -4.24
CA PHE A 64 16.57 5.79 -4.26
C PHE A 64 15.81 4.74 -3.43
N PRO A 65 15.55 3.53 -3.95
CA PRO A 65 14.87 2.47 -3.19
C PRO A 65 15.69 2.01 -1.99
N VAL A 66 15.06 1.93 -0.81
CA VAL A 66 15.74 1.48 0.42
C VAL A 66 16.23 0.03 0.31
N LYS A 67 15.54 -0.82 -0.46
CA LYS A 67 16.00 -2.19 -0.74
C LYS A 67 17.37 -2.20 -1.42
N GLU A 68 17.58 -1.33 -2.40
CA GLU A 68 18.86 -1.22 -3.11
C GLU A 68 19.92 -0.59 -2.21
N LEU A 69 19.53 0.41 -1.40
CA LEU A 69 20.43 1.01 -0.40
C LEU A 69 20.95 -0.04 0.59
N LYS A 70 20.08 -0.90 1.11
CA LYS A 70 20.45 -2.00 2.01
C LYS A 70 21.46 -2.95 1.37
N ALA A 71 21.32 -3.24 0.07
CA ALA A 71 22.28 -4.06 -0.68
C ALA A 71 23.66 -3.38 -0.84
N LEU A 72 23.68 -2.05 -1.03
CA LEU A 72 24.93 -1.27 -1.14
C LEU A 72 25.66 -1.10 0.20
N LEU A 73 24.93 -1.11 1.31
CA LEU A 73 25.50 -0.94 2.65
C LEU A 73 26.19 -2.20 3.18
N LEU A 74 26.12 -3.33 2.48
CA LEU A 74 26.79 -4.57 2.86
C LEU A 74 28.32 -4.39 2.91
N CYS A 75 28.93 -4.92 3.96
CA CYS A 75 30.37 -4.84 4.18
C CYS A 75 31.09 -5.76 3.19
N ARG A 76 32.00 -5.24 2.37
CA ARG A 76 32.74 -6.04 1.38
C ARG A 76 33.87 -6.90 1.99
N LYS A 77 33.67 -7.46 3.18
CA LYS A 77 34.70 -8.29 3.85
C LYS A 77 34.90 -9.62 3.11
N PRO A 78 36.15 -10.11 2.98
CA PRO A 78 36.42 -11.49 2.59
C PRO A 78 35.74 -12.44 3.58
N GLY A 79 34.87 -13.34 3.11
CA GLY A 79 33.99 -14.17 3.96
C GLY A 79 32.52 -13.73 3.99
N GLY A 80 32.19 -12.61 3.35
CA GLY A 80 30.82 -12.14 3.18
C GLY A 80 30.33 -11.24 4.33
N CYS A 81 29.14 -10.68 4.14
CA CYS A 81 28.45 -9.86 5.14
C CYS A 81 27.06 -10.41 5.38
N ALA A 82 26.68 -10.54 6.65
CA ALA A 82 25.33 -10.88 7.07
C ALA A 82 24.76 -9.70 7.85
N MET A 83 24.42 -8.59 7.18
CA MET A 83 23.74 -7.49 7.88
C MET A 83 22.26 -7.80 8.03
N GLY A 84 21.82 -7.87 9.28
CA GLY A 84 20.40 -7.87 9.64
C GLY A 84 19.88 -6.45 9.66
N PHE A 85 19.02 -6.10 8.71
CA PHE A 85 18.28 -4.82 8.71
C PHE A 85 16.94 -4.98 9.41
N LYS A 86 16.62 -4.05 10.29
CA LYS A 86 15.37 -3.97 11.05
C LYS A 86 14.73 -2.61 10.80
N ASP A 87 13.55 -2.64 10.22
CA ASP A 87 12.73 -1.45 10.02
C ASP A 87 11.93 -1.21 11.31
N SER A 88 11.83 0.05 11.73
CA SER A 88 11.01 0.41 12.89
C SER A 88 9.53 0.15 12.60
N ARG A 89 8.78 -0.13 13.66
CA ARG A 89 7.32 -0.29 13.58
C ARG A 89 6.66 1.06 13.33
N GLU A 90 7.21 2.11 13.93
CA GLU A 90 6.84 3.50 13.67
C GLU A 90 6.98 3.77 12.16
N GLY A 91 5.93 4.30 11.54
CA GLY A 91 5.90 4.59 10.11
C GLY A 91 5.66 3.38 9.19
N SER A 92 5.53 2.17 9.72
CA SER A 92 5.17 0.98 8.91
C SER A 92 3.69 0.92 8.50
N GLY A 93 2.84 1.66 9.23
CA GLY A 93 1.39 1.68 9.05
C GLY A 93 0.80 3.04 9.38
N LEU A 94 -0.45 3.25 8.95
CA LEU A 94 -1.32 4.34 9.40
C LEU A 94 -2.31 3.82 10.43
N THR A 95 -2.60 4.64 11.45
CA THR A 95 -3.64 4.33 12.44
C THR A 95 -5.02 4.45 11.81
N LEU A 96 -6.00 3.71 12.34
CA LEU A 96 -7.39 3.81 11.89
C LEU A 96 -7.91 5.25 12.01
N LYS A 97 -7.57 5.95 13.09
CA LYS A 97 -7.90 7.35 13.32
C LYS A 97 -7.33 8.28 12.26
N ALA A 98 -6.10 8.03 11.78
CA ALA A 98 -5.52 8.80 10.68
C ALA A 98 -6.28 8.55 9.37
N LEU A 99 -6.64 7.28 9.10
CA LEU A 99 -7.41 6.91 7.91
C LEU A 99 -8.85 7.45 7.94
N SER A 100 -9.48 7.52 9.11
CA SER A 100 -10.84 8.06 9.30
C SER A 100 -10.97 9.53 8.89
N ARG A 101 -9.86 10.28 8.80
CA ARG A 101 -9.88 11.66 8.29
C ARG A 101 -10.24 11.75 6.80
N PHE A 102 -10.22 10.62 6.09
CA PHE A 102 -10.50 10.51 4.67
C PHE A 102 -11.81 9.71 4.47
N PRO A 103 -12.98 10.37 4.32
CA PRO A 103 -14.28 9.70 4.31
C PRO A 103 -14.47 8.73 3.13
N GLN A 104 -13.67 8.87 2.08
CA GLN A 104 -13.68 8.03 0.90
C GLN A 104 -12.77 6.78 1.01
N VAL A 105 -11.87 6.73 2.00
CA VAL A 105 -10.97 5.59 2.21
C VAL A 105 -11.73 4.40 2.78
N ARG A 106 -11.36 3.20 2.33
CA ARG A 106 -11.94 1.94 2.80
C ARG A 106 -10.84 0.96 3.16
N ILE A 107 -11.16 -0.02 3.99
CA ILE A 107 -10.29 -1.17 4.29
C ILE A 107 -10.92 -2.40 3.67
N ARG A 108 -10.18 -3.06 2.78
CA ARG A 108 -10.57 -4.33 2.15
C ARG A 108 -9.92 -5.47 2.90
N LEU A 109 -10.74 -6.40 3.37
CA LEU A 109 -10.32 -7.65 3.99
C LEU A 109 -10.60 -8.77 3.00
N ARG A 110 -9.55 -9.40 2.48
CA ARG A 110 -9.62 -10.42 1.43
C ARG A 110 -9.07 -11.74 1.93
N CYS A 111 -9.84 -12.82 1.84
CA CYS A 111 -9.35 -14.15 2.19
C CYS A 111 -8.35 -14.63 1.14
N THR A 112 -7.16 -15.03 1.56
CA THR A 112 -6.12 -15.47 0.61
C THR A 112 -6.42 -16.85 0.01
N GLY A 113 -7.21 -17.68 0.71
CA GLY A 113 -7.69 -18.98 0.25
C GLY A 113 -8.81 -18.89 -0.79
N CYS A 114 -10.03 -18.52 -0.38
CA CYS A 114 -11.21 -18.52 -1.26
C CYS A 114 -11.48 -17.19 -2.00
N LYS A 115 -10.62 -16.19 -1.84
CA LYS A 115 -10.74 -14.85 -2.45
C LYS A 115 -11.97 -14.04 -2.04
N TRP A 116 -12.82 -14.55 -1.15
CA TRP A 116 -13.93 -13.78 -0.59
C TRP A 116 -13.41 -12.50 0.06
N GLU A 117 -14.04 -11.37 -0.26
CA GLU A 117 -13.65 -10.07 0.26
C GLU A 117 -14.83 -9.34 0.89
N LYS A 118 -14.51 -8.48 1.86
CA LYS A 118 -15.44 -7.51 2.43
C LYS A 118 -14.73 -6.17 2.61
N THR A 119 -15.50 -5.10 2.51
CA THR A 119 -14.99 -3.74 2.66
C THR A 119 -15.65 -3.07 3.86
N ILE A 120 -14.84 -2.42 4.70
CA ILE A 120 -15.31 -1.68 5.88
C ILE A 120 -14.67 -0.29 5.94
N THR A 121 -15.31 0.66 6.64
CA THR A 121 -14.70 1.97 6.91
C THR A 121 -13.69 1.87 8.06
N PRO A 122 -12.68 2.75 8.13
CA PRO A 122 -11.76 2.82 9.28
C PRO A 122 -12.48 2.98 10.62
N ASP A 123 -13.53 3.81 10.68
CA ASP A 123 -14.34 4.00 11.90
C ASP A 123 -15.05 2.73 12.33
N ARG A 124 -15.62 1.98 11.37
CA ARG A 124 -16.27 0.70 11.68
C ARG A 124 -15.27 -0.33 12.18
N ALA A 125 -14.08 -0.38 11.59
CA ALA A 125 -13.00 -1.24 12.06
C ALA A 125 -12.58 -0.88 13.49
N ALA A 126 -12.41 0.41 13.79
CA ALA A 126 -12.06 0.90 15.12
C ALA A 126 -13.15 0.59 16.16
N ALA A 127 -14.42 0.75 15.79
CA ALA A 127 -15.55 0.39 16.65
C ALA A 127 -15.60 -1.11 16.94
N GLN A 128 -15.32 -1.96 15.94
CA GLN A 128 -15.25 -3.41 16.13
C GLN A 128 -14.12 -3.83 17.07
N LEU A 129 -12.93 -3.23 16.91
CA LEU A 129 -11.80 -3.47 17.82
C LEU A 129 -12.10 -3.01 19.24
N LYS A 130 -12.73 -1.84 19.40
CA LYS A 130 -13.11 -1.30 20.70
C LYS A 130 -14.13 -2.20 21.40
N ALA A 131 -15.14 -2.67 20.67
CA ALA A 131 -16.15 -3.59 21.20
C ALA A 131 -15.56 -4.95 21.61
N ALA A 132 -14.49 -5.40 20.93
CA ALA A 132 -13.79 -6.64 21.27
C ALA A 132 -12.73 -6.47 22.37
N GLY A 133 -12.43 -5.24 22.82
CA GLY A 133 -11.36 -4.97 23.78
C GLY A 133 -9.94 -5.21 23.23
N THR A 134 -9.76 -5.38 21.92
CA THR A 134 -8.46 -5.72 21.30
C THR A 134 -7.74 -4.53 20.68
N GLY A 135 -8.37 -3.36 20.63
CA GLY A 135 -7.76 -2.14 20.10
C GLY A 135 -8.73 -0.95 20.03
N SER A 136 -8.25 0.14 19.43
CA SER A 136 -9.00 1.39 19.25
C SER A 136 -8.68 2.04 17.91
N GLY A 137 -9.07 3.32 17.73
CA GLY A 137 -8.65 4.13 16.58
C GLY A 137 -7.13 4.31 16.45
N ASP A 138 -6.36 4.13 17.52
CA ASP A 138 -4.89 4.25 17.50
C ASP A 138 -4.19 2.98 16.98
N THR A 139 -4.96 1.92 16.72
CA THR A 139 -4.45 0.69 16.11
C THR A 139 -3.98 0.95 14.67
N PHE A 140 -2.83 0.41 14.28
CA PHE A 140 -2.37 0.47 12.89
C PHE A 140 -3.18 -0.48 12.00
N HIS A 141 -3.43 -0.07 10.75
CA HIS A 141 -4.17 -0.92 9.80
C HIS A 141 -3.47 -2.25 9.50
N ILE A 142 -2.13 -2.29 9.57
CA ILE A 142 -1.35 -3.53 9.40
C ILE A 142 -1.63 -4.57 10.49
N ASP A 143 -2.06 -4.13 11.68
CA ASP A 143 -2.35 -4.98 12.84
C ASP A 143 -3.80 -5.48 12.86
N LEU A 144 -4.64 -5.02 11.93
CA LEU A 144 -6.06 -5.35 11.90
C LEU A 144 -6.30 -6.85 11.80
N LEU A 145 -5.50 -7.55 11.01
CA LEU A 145 -5.69 -8.98 10.78
C LEU A 145 -5.46 -9.80 12.04
N GLU A 146 -4.42 -9.47 12.80
CA GLU A 146 -4.11 -10.11 14.07
C GLU A 146 -5.26 -9.90 15.06
N LYS A 147 -5.77 -8.67 15.15
CA LYS A 147 -6.76 -8.26 16.16
C LYS A 147 -8.22 -8.56 15.82
N LEU A 148 -8.56 -8.75 14.54
CA LEU A 148 -9.91 -9.07 14.06
C LEU A 148 -10.06 -10.54 13.64
N SER A 149 -9.03 -11.38 13.83
CA SER A 149 -8.88 -12.74 13.28
C SER A 149 -10.04 -13.69 13.62
N LYS A 150 -11.14 -13.55 12.89
CA LYS A 150 -12.20 -14.54 12.77
C LYS A 150 -11.95 -15.37 11.50
N PRO A 151 -12.27 -16.68 11.50
CA PRO A 151 -12.22 -17.49 10.30
C PRO A 151 -13.04 -16.88 9.15
N CYS A 152 -12.61 -17.13 7.92
CA CYS A 152 -13.39 -16.76 6.73
C CYS A 152 -14.80 -17.34 6.80
N ALA A 153 -15.81 -16.48 6.61
CA ALA A 153 -17.21 -16.91 6.61
C ALA A 153 -17.53 -17.92 5.49
N LYS A 154 -16.72 -17.98 4.42
CA LYS A 154 -16.89 -18.91 3.30
C LYS A 154 -16.08 -20.20 3.47
N CYS A 155 -14.76 -20.11 3.59
CA CYS A 155 -13.89 -21.30 3.64
C CYS A 155 -13.37 -21.68 5.03
N ARG A 156 -13.72 -20.92 6.08
CA ARG A 156 -13.27 -21.12 7.47
C ARG A 156 -11.75 -21.11 7.70
N GLN A 157 -10.95 -20.70 6.71
CA GLN A 157 -9.51 -20.47 6.89
C GLN A 157 -9.24 -19.12 7.56
N THR A 158 -8.11 -19.01 8.27
CA THR A 158 -7.68 -17.80 9.00
C THR A 158 -6.69 -16.94 8.20
N ALA A 159 -6.51 -17.22 6.92
CA ALA A 159 -5.58 -16.50 6.07
C ALA A 159 -6.28 -15.30 5.39
N TRP A 160 -5.93 -14.10 5.83
CA TRP A 160 -6.48 -12.84 5.35
C TRP A 160 -5.37 -11.92 4.81
N ALA A 161 -5.75 -11.05 3.88
CA ALA A 161 -5.00 -9.87 3.47
C ALA A 161 -5.82 -8.63 3.85
N CYS A 162 -5.13 -7.57 4.28
CA CYS A 162 -5.72 -6.30 4.63
C CYS A 162 -5.11 -5.22 3.74
N GLU A 163 -5.95 -4.56 2.96
CA GLU A 163 -5.55 -3.56 1.97
C GLU A 163 -6.30 -2.26 2.27
N VAL A 164 -5.59 -1.13 2.30
CA VAL A 164 -6.22 0.19 2.42
C VAL A 164 -6.54 0.69 1.02
N ILE A 165 -7.81 0.86 0.72
CA ILE A 165 -8.29 1.30 -0.59
C ILE A 165 -8.39 2.81 -0.60
N TRP A 166 -7.54 3.41 -1.42
CA TRP A 166 -7.45 4.84 -1.61
C TRP A 166 -8.07 5.19 -2.95
N PRO A 167 -9.25 5.84 -2.96
CA PRO A 167 -9.90 6.17 -4.22
C PRO A 167 -9.05 7.18 -4.96
N GLN A 168 -8.66 6.84 -6.18
CA GLN A 168 -8.09 7.81 -7.09
C GLN A 168 -9.19 8.77 -7.51
N ALA A 169 -8.90 10.08 -7.51
CA ALA A 169 -9.76 11.03 -8.19
C ALA A 169 -9.81 10.57 -9.65
N ARG A 170 -10.98 10.07 -10.11
CA ARG A 170 -11.16 9.84 -11.54
C ARG A 170 -10.85 11.18 -12.23
N PRO A 171 -9.94 11.24 -13.21
CA PRO A 171 -9.81 12.46 -14.00
C PRO A 171 -11.18 12.77 -14.59
N SER A 172 -11.66 14.00 -14.39
CA SER A 172 -13.00 14.48 -14.76
C SER A 172 -13.37 14.27 -16.23
N TRP A 173 -12.42 13.89 -17.08
CA TRP A 173 -12.58 13.60 -18.50
C TRP A 173 -13.05 12.18 -18.83
N GLN A 174 -13.02 11.22 -17.88
CA GLN A 174 -13.57 9.87 -18.11
C GLN A 174 -15.10 9.79 -17.97
N GLY A 175 -15.77 10.94 -17.82
CA GLY A 175 -17.22 11.08 -17.71
C GLY A 175 -17.93 11.56 -18.98
N LYS A 176 -17.39 11.31 -20.18
CA LYS A 176 -18.14 11.38 -21.43
C LYS A 176 -17.60 10.31 -22.37
N THR A 177 -18.23 9.13 -22.41
CA THR A 177 -18.30 8.42 -23.68
C THR A 177 -18.90 9.40 -24.68
N ARG A 178 -18.06 10.01 -25.51
CA ARG A 178 -18.51 10.56 -26.79
C ARG A 178 -19.15 9.35 -27.47
N SER A 179 -20.48 9.33 -27.54
CA SER A 179 -21.15 8.66 -28.65
C SER A 179 -20.51 9.28 -29.89
N GLY A 180 -19.54 8.57 -30.47
CA GLY A 180 -19.09 8.89 -31.81
C GLY A 180 -20.32 8.92 -32.71
N PRO A 181 -20.33 9.75 -33.76
CA PRO A 181 -21.41 9.68 -34.75
C PRO A 181 -21.54 8.21 -35.20
N PRO A 182 -22.78 7.70 -35.37
CA PRO A 182 -22.98 6.33 -35.82
C PRO A 182 -22.20 6.10 -37.11
N LEU A 183 -21.46 5.00 -37.17
CA LEU A 183 -20.81 4.55 -38.40
C LEU A 183 -21.90 4.41 -39.48
N PRO A 184 -21.68 4.92 -40.70
CA PRO A 184 -22.65 4.76 -41.77
C PRO A 184 -22.88 3.27 -42.04
N ASP A 185 -24.15 2.89 -42.17
CA ASP A 185 -24.61 1.53 -42.42
C ASP A 185 -23.79 0.86 -43.55
N GLU A 186 -22.98 -0.13 -43.18
CA GLU A 186 -22.46 -1.11 -44.14
C GLU A 186 -23.66 -1.86 -44.72
N LYS A 187 -24.03 -1.52 -45.95
CA LYS A 187 -25.02 -2.27 -46.71
C LYS A 187 -24.55 -3.71 -46.87
N PRO A 188 -25.36 -4.72 -46.51
CA PRO A 188 -24.98 -6.11 -46.68
C PRO A 188 -24.86 -6.44 -48.18
N GLY A 189 -23.76 -7.13 -48.49
CA GLY A 189 -23.42 -7.61 -49.82
C GLY A 189 -24.56 -8.37 -50.48
N ARG A 190 -24.79 -8.05 -51.76
CA ARG A 190 -25.64 -8.85 -52.63
C ARG A 190 -24.77 -9.82 -53.42
N ASP A 191 -24.84 -11.07 -53.01
CA ASP A 191 -24.24 -12.21 -53.69
C ASP A 191 -24.89 -12.49 -55.06
N ARG A 192 -24.01 -12.82 -56.01
CA ARG A 192 -24.10 -13.85 -57.07
C ARG A 192 -25.20 -13.81 -58.15
N ARG A 193 -24.68 -13.91 -59.39
CA ARG A 193 -24.97 -14.82 -60.54
C ARG A 193 -24.99 -13.96 -61.81
N GLY A 194 -24.26 -14.23 -62.88
CA GLY A 194 -23.84 -15.52 -63.42
C GLY A 194 -24.61 -15.75 -64.73
N SER A 195 -23.88 -15.71 -65.84
CA SER A 195 -24.16 -16.38 -67.13
C SER A 195 -25.23 -15.79 -68.05
N GLY A 196 -24.84 -15.57 -69.31
CA GLY A 196 -25.71 -15.22 -70.43
C GLY A 196 -24.99 -14.36 -71.46
#